data_AF-A0A2J8U6A0-F1
#
_entry.id   AF-A0A2J8U6A0-F1
#
_cell.length_a   1.000
_cell.length_b   1.000
_cell.length_c   1.000
_cell.angle_alpha   90.00
_cell.angle_beta   90.00
_cell.angle_gamma   90.00
#
_symmetry.space_group_name_H-M   'P 1'
#
loop_
_entity.id
_entity.type
_entity.pdbx_description
1 polymer ?
#
loop_
_entity_poly.entity_id
_entity_poly.type
_entity_poly.pdbx_seq_one_letter_code
_entity_poly.pdbx_strand_id
1 'polypeptide(L)' 'MKGLNHPNIVKLFEVIETEKTLYLVMEYASAGEVFDYLVSHGRMKEKEARAKFRQIVSAVHYCHQKNIVHRDLK' A
#
# COMPACT_ATOMS: atom_id res chain seq x y z
N MET A 1 -4.62 10.04 -4.92
CA MET A 1 -3.25 9.58 -4.62
C MET A 1 -2.23 10.72 -4.67
N LYS A 2 -2.26 11.62 -5.67
CA LYS A 2 -1.55 12.91 -5.55
C LYS A 2 -1.94 13.59 -4.22
N GLY A 3 -0.96 13.91 -3.40
CA GLY A 3 -1.15 14.51 -2.06
C GLY A 3 -1.28 13.54 -0.88
N LEU A 4 -1.23 12.22 -1.10
CA LEU A 4 -1.00 11.28 0.00
C LEU A 4 0.50 11.21 0.30
N ASN A 5 0.88 11.50 1.55
CA ASN A 5 2.25 11.43 2.02
C ASN A 5 2.23 10.82 3.42
N HIS A 6 2.33 9.50 3.47
CA HIS A 6 2.31 8.72 4.70
C HIS A 6 3.31 7.57 4.56
N PRO A 7 4.11 7.22 5.59
CA PRO A 7 5.17 6.22 5.49
C PRO A 7 4.70 4.79 5.19
N ASN A 8 3.40 4.51 5.30
CA ASN A 8 2.80 3.22 4.98
C ASN A 8 1.89 3.26 3.75
N ILE A 9 2.07 4.26 2.87
CA ILE A 9 1.39 4.36 1.58
C ILE A 9 2.47 4.55 0.50
N VAL A 10 2.46 3.69 -0.51
CA VAL A 10 3.34 3.80 -1.68
C VAL A 10 3.14 5.15 -2.36
N LYS A 11 4.23 5.89 -2.56
CA LYS A 11 4.17 7.21 -3.21
C LYS A 11 3.91 7.08 -4.71
N LEU A 12 3.05 7.93 -5.23
CA LEU A 12 2.86 8.15 -6.66
C LEU A 12 3.72 9.36 -7.06
N PHE A 13 4.80 9.13 -7.80
CA PHE A 13 5.72 10.18 -8.25
C PHE A 13 5.16 10.92 -9.45
N GLU A 14 4.71 10.18 -10.46
CA GLU A 14 4.27 10.76 -11.72
C GLU A 14 3.14 9.94 -12.35
N VAL A 15 2.31 10.63 -13.15
CA VAL A 15 1.30 10.01 -13.99
C VAL A 15 1.59 10.46 -15.41
N ILE A 16 1.86 9.51 -16.29
CA ILE A 16 2.11 9.76 -17.71
C ILE A 16 0.90 9.19 -18.47
N GLU A 17 0.27 10.04 -19.27
CA GLU A 17 -0.91 9.68 -20.05
C GLU A 17 -0.55 9.74 -21.53
N THR A 18 -0.88 8.67 -22.26
CA THR A 18 -0.86 8.62 -23.72
C THR A 18 -2.29 8.40 -24.22
N GLU A 19 -2.50 8.51 -25.54
CA GLU A 19 -3.83 8.32 -26.15
C GLU A 19 -4.52 6.99 -25.78
N LYS A 20 -3.74 5.95 -25.43
CA LYS A 20 -4.27 4.60 -25.17
C LYS A 20 -3.89 4.04 -23.81
N THR A 21 -3.04 4.70 -23.03
CA THR A 21 -2.44 4.08 -21.84
C THR A 21 -2.14 5.10 -20.75
N LEU A 22 -2.43 4.70 -19.51
CA LEU A 22 -2.07 5.44 -18.31
C LEU A 22 -0.93 4.72 -17.60
N TYR A 23 0.18 5.40 -17.38
CA TYR A 23 1.32 4.90 -16.62
C TYR A 23 1.39 5.60 -15.26
N LEU A 24 1.54 4.81 -14.20
CA LEU A 24 1.69 5.29 -12.84
C LEU A 24 3.12 4.99 -12.37
N VAL A 25 3.94 6.04 -12.23
CA VAL A 25 5.30 5.92 -11.70
C VAL A 25 5.23 5.97 -10.18
N MET A 26 5.55 4.86 -9.52
CA MET A 26 5.35 4.66 -8.09
C MET A 26 6.63 4.25 -7.37
N GLU A 27 6.65 4.42 -6.04
CA GLU A 27 7.71 3.91 -5.17
C GLU A 27 7.85 2.39 -5.30
N TYR A 28 9.09 1.93 -5.49
CA TYR A 28 9.41 0.52 -5.63
C TYR A 28 9.53 -0.16 -4.27
N ALA A 29 8.65 -1.14 -4.00
CA ALA A 29 8.68 -1.96 -2.80
C ALA A 29 9.39 -3.30 -3.09
N SER A 30 10.71 -3.36 -2.86
CA SER A 30 11.55 -4.52 -3.20
C SER A 30 11.23 -5.82 -2.44
N ALA A 31 10.52 -5.73 -1.32
CA ALA A 31 10.20 -6.89 -0.48
C ALA A 31 9.00 -7.72 -0.98
N GLY A 32 8.36 -7.32 -2.08
CA GLY A 32 7.23 -8.03 -2.67
C GLY A 32 5.94 -7.95 -1.86
N GLU A 33 5.02 -8.88 -2.12
CA GLU A 33 3.69 -8.90 -1.53
C GLU A 33 3.62 -9.71 -0.23
N VAL A 34 2.72 -9.30 0.66
CA VAL A 34 2.46 -10.05 1.91
C VAL A 34 1.91 -11.45 1.61
N PHE A 35 1.11 -11.59 0.56
CA PHE A 35 0.56 -12.89 0.17
C PHE A 35 1.67 -13.87 -0.23
N ASP A 36 2.61 -13.44 -1.07
CA ASP A 36 3.76 -14.26 -1.49
C ASP A 36 4.61 -14.69 -0.29
N TYR A 37 4.77 -13.79 0.69
CA TYR A 37 5.44 -14.13 1.95
C TYR A 37 4.70 -15.25 2.69
N LEU A 38 3.37 -15.17 2.80
CA LEU A 38 2.56 -16.18 3.48
C LEU A 38 2.58 -17.54 2.74
N VAL A 39 2.61 -17.53 1.42
CA VAL A 39 2.74 -18.75 0.60
C VAL A 39 4.09 -19.42 0.84
N SER A 40 5.17 -18.64 0.92
CA SER A 40 6.54 -19.16 1.07
C SER A 40 6.92 -19.53 2.51
N HIS A 41 6.38 -18.85 3.52
CA HIS A 41 6.79 -19.01 4.93
C HIS A 41 5.67 -19.55 5.83
N GLY A 42 4.47 -19.72 5.30
CA GLY A 42 3.28 -20.05 6.10
C GLY A 42 2.77 -18.86 6.89
N ARG A 43 1.96 -19.13 7.93
CA ARG A 43 1.30 -18.09 8.72
C ARG A 43 2.31 -17.30 9.56
N MET A 44 2.17 -15.97 9.56
CA MET A 44 2.88 -15.09 10.49
C MET A 44 2.47 -15.37 11.94
N LYS A 45 3.42 -15.24 12.87
CA LYS A 45 3.12 -15.23 14.30
C LYS A 45 2.37 -13.95 14.65
N GLU A 46 1.52 -14.00 15.68
CA GLU A 46 0.66 -12.88 16.07
C GLU A 46 1.44 -11.57 16.29
N LYS A 47 2.63 -11.65 16.89
CA LYS A 47 3.48 -10.47 17.13
C LYS A 47 3.86 -9.75 15.83
N GLU A 48 4.16 -10.50 14.77
CA GLU A 48 4.54 -9.97 13.46
C GLU A 48 3.31 -9.46 12.70
N ALA A 49 2.25 -10.27 12.68
CA ALA A 49 0.98 -9.90 12.04
C ALA A 49 0.43 -8.60 12.61
N ARG A 50 0.41 -8.45 13.95
CA ARG A 50 0.00 -7.22 14.64
C ARG A 50 0.84 -6.00 14.24
N ALA A 51 2.15 -6.17 14.06
CA ALA A 51 3.02 -5.07 13.66
C ALA A 51 2.69 -4.57 12.24
N LYS A 52 2.45 -5.49 11.29
CA LYS A 52 2.01 -5.14 9.93
C LYS A 52 0.61 -4.56 9.92
N PHE A 53 -0.32 -5.16 10.65
CA PHE A 53 -1.69 -4.67 10.74
C PHE A 53 -1.76 -3.23 11.26
N ARG A 54 -0.93 -2.87 12.25
CA ARG A 54 -0.82 -1.49 12.74
C ARG A 54 -0.38 -0.50 11.64
N GLN A 55 0.54 -0.91 10.76
CA GLN A 55 0.97 -0.08 9.62
C GLN A 55 -0.19 0.13 8.64
N ILE A 56 -0.95 -0.93 8.34
CA ILE A 56 -2.13 -0.87 7.45
C ILE A 56 -3.18 0.06 8.04
N VAL A 57 -3.55 -0.11 9.32
CA VAL A 57 -4.54 0.72 9.99
C VAL A 57 -4.10 2.19 10.05
N SER A 58 -2.80 2.45 10.27
CA SER A 58 -2.26 3.82 10.23
C SER A 58 -2.44 4.47 8.85
N ALA A 59 -2.15 3.74 7.77
CA ALA A 59 -2.35 4.22 6.40
C ALA A 59 -3.83 4.48 6.09
N VAL A 60 -4.70 3.54 6.44
CA VAL A 60 -6.15 3.64 6.22
C VAL A 60 -6.74 4.80 7.01
N HIS A 61 -6.33 4.99 8.27
CA HIS A 61 -6.73 6.13 9.08
C HIS A 61 -6.36 7.46 8.41
N TYR A 62 -5.11 7.59 7.93
CA TYR A 62 -4.67 8.77 7.19
C TYR A 62 -5.51 9.02 5.92
N CYS A 63 -5.85 7.97 5.15
CA CYS A 63 -6.75 8.09 4.01
C CYS A 63 -8.14 8.60 4.43
N HIS A 64 -8.71 8.03 5.50
CA HIS A 64 -10.02 8.42 6.01
C HIS A 64 -10.05 9.87 6.51
N GLN A 65 -8.99 10.36 7.16
CA GLN A 65 -8.86 11.78 7.54
C GLN A 65 -8.87 12.73 6.33
N LYS A 66 -8.59 12.22 5.13
CA LYS A 66 -8.65 12.95 3.87
C LYS A 66 -9.90 12.63 3.04
N ASN A 67 -10.90 12.00 3.65
CA ASN A 67 -12.15 11.58 3.00
C ASN A 67 -11.93 10.61 1.81
N ILE A 68 -10.87 9.79 1.87
CA ILE A 68 -10.56 8.79 0.84
C ILE A 68 -10.78 7.39 1.41
N VAL A 69 -11.59 6.58 0.75
CA VAL A 69 -11.78 5.16 1.06
C VAL A 69 -10.94 4.31 0.09
N HIS A 70 -10.15 3.36 0.60
CA HIS A 70 -9.26 2.53 -0.23
C HIS A 70 -10.02 1.63 -1.22
N ARG A 71 -11.14 1.04 -0.76
CA ARG A 71 -12.05 0.14 -1.52
C ARG A 71 -11.51 -1.22 -1.98
N ASP A 72 -10.20 -1.44 -2.05
CA ASP A 72 -9.62 -2.74 -2.43
C ASP A 72 -8.54 -3.22 -1.43
N LEU A 73 -8.84 -3.22 -0.13
CA LEU A 73 -7.89 -3.70 0.88
C LEU A 73 -7.95 -5.23 0.98
N LYS A 74 -6.82 -5.91 0.79
CA LYS A 74 -6.67 -7.38 0.77
C LYS A 74 -5.34 -7.83 1.37
#